data_AF-A0A534ZX61-F1
#
_entry.id   AF-A0A534ZX61-F1
#
_cell.length_a   1.000
_cell.length_b   1.000
_cell.length_c   1.000
_cell.angle_alpha   90.00
_cell.angle_beta   90.00
_cell.angle_gamma   90.00
#
_symmetry.space_group_name_H-M   'P 1'
#
loop_
_entity.id
_entity.type
_entity.pdbx_description
1 polymer ?
#
loop_
_entity_poly.entity_id
_entity_poly.type
_entity_poly.pdbx_seq_one_letter_code
_entity_poly.pdbx_strand_id
1 'polypeptide(L)'
;MRLIAALVIGVSMLVAARVGAVHFDEFGGVVPKDNKTARCEFKAAGQVGKAIKGFTNCHIKLALGKLADDTAEDNCEKGVADAYNKNVRGAGCPDCIGSTTGETLEFIVDSQAGKVYCAGTTPLGADDDGARVPPDKATGRCETAVARKVVKLSNAYINCHVAAARSAIKRKITADEDTDTACETAARSSFRATKTSGCSCIDLADIATSVDLQFGEIGGVERIFCASPSGAFVGGAFD
;
A
#
# COMPACT_ATOMS: atom_id res chain seq x y z
N MET A 1 7.87 -30.63 -13.48
CA MET A 1 9.15 -29.94 -13.16
C MET A 1 8.79 -28.59 -12.57
N ARG A 2 9.16 -28.37 -11.32
CA ARG A 2 8.87 -27.16 -10.51
C ARG A 2 9.99 -26.15 -10.72
N LEU A 3 9.76 -25.12 -11.52
CA LEU A 3 10.59 -23.92 -11.65
C LEU A 3 9.64 -22.80 -12.13
N ILE A 4 9.86 -21.56 -11.71
CA ILE A 4 9.01 -20.35 -11.85
C ILE A 4 8.07 -20.09 -10.65
N ALA A 5 8.63 -19.92 -9.44
CA ALA A 5 7.91 -19.28 -8.33
C ALA A 5 8.83 -18.41 -7.43
N ALA A 6 10.06 -18.10 -7.86
CA ALA A 6 11.04 -17.40 -7.00
C ALA A 6 11.83 -16.29 -7.71
N LEU A 7 11.41 -15.85 -8.90
CA LEU A 7 12.18 -14.89 -9.71
C LEU A 7 11.47 -13.54 -9.95
N VAL A 8 10.56 -13.11 -9.07
CA VAL A 8 9.91 -11.77 -9.16
C VAL A 8 10.13 -10.91 -7.91
N ILE A 9 10.76 -11.44 -6.85
CA ILE A 9 11.24 -10.61 -5.71
C ILE A 9 12.55 -9.85 -6.08
N GLY A 10 13.15 -10.17 -7.22
CA GLY A 10 14.42 -9.61 -7.69
C GLY A 10 14.27 -8.52 -8.74
N VAL A 11 13.77 -7.35 -8.35
CA VAL A 11 14.19 -6.08 -8.98
C VAL A 11 14.85 -5.23 -7.89
N SER A 12 16.07 -5.65 -7.55
CA SER A 12 17.26 -4.83 -7.22
C SER A 12 17.01 -3.52 -6.47
N MET A 13 17.22 -3.41 -5.15
CA MET A 13 18.54 -3.39 -4.50
C MET A 13 19.65 -2.76 -5.38
N LEU A 14 19.60 -1.45 -5.55
CA LEU A 14 20.69 -0.55 -5.97
C LEU A 14 20.26 0.82 -5.40
N VAL A 15 20.72 1.26 -4.23
CA VAL A 15 22.01 1.91 -4.02
C VAL A 15 22.43 1.73 -2.55
N ALA A 16 23.54 1.04 -2.30
CA ALA A 16 24.29 1.17 -1.07
C ALA A 16 25.48 2.13 -1.27
N ALA A 17 25.80 2.87 -0.19
CA ALA A 17 26.89 3.81 0.02
C ALA A 17 26.63 5.28 -0.41
N ARG A 18 26.34 6.16 0.57
CA ARG A 18 27.34 6.97 1.30
C ARG A 18 26.76 7.66 2.55
N VAL A 19 27.60 7.74 3.59
CA VAL A 19 27.57 8.60 4.81
C VAL A 19 26.71 8.18 6.02
N GLY A 20 27.43 7.66 7.03
CA GLY A 20 27.27 7.91 8.47
C GLY A 20 25.88 8.10 9.08
N ALA A 21 25.35 7.02 9.64
CA ALA A 21 24.37 6.95 10.73
C ALA A 21 23.18 7.92 10.68
N VAL A 22 22.09 7.43 10.08
CA VAL A 22 20.73 7.76 10.52
C VAL A 22 19.94 6.45 10.55
N HIS A 23 19.73 5.88 11.73
CA HIS A 23 18.83 4.76 11.96
C HIS A 23 17.47 5.35 12.33
N PHE A 24 16.44 4.97 11.59
CA PHE A 24 15.01 5.09 11.88
C PHE A 24 14.49 3.71 11.48
N ASP A 25 14.74 2.76 12.39
CA ASP A 25 15.23 1.37 12.24
C ASP A 25 15.22 0.62 10.88
N GLU A 26 14.32 0.83 9.93
CA GLU A 26 14.41 0.20 8.59
C GLU A 26 13.91 1.09 7.42
N PHE A 27 13.62 2.38 7.68
CA PHE A 27 13.03 3.33 6.73
C PHE A 27 14.01 4.13 5.87
N GLY A 28 15.26 3.68 5.70
CA GLY A 28 16.26 4.44 4.93
C GLY A 28 16.40 5.93 5.33
N GLY A 29 15.96 6.31 6.53
CA GLY A 29 16.04 7.67 7.09
C GLY A 29 15.25 8.77 6.35
N VAL A 30 14.07 8.47 5.81
CA VAL A 30 13.32 9.43 4.99
C VAL A 30 12.27 10.21 5.79
N VAL A 31 12.71 11.27 6.49
CA VAL A 31 11.79 12.32 6.95
C VAL A 31 11.65 13.35 5.83
N PRO A 32 10.43 13.88 5.57
CA PRO A 32 10.28 14.99 4.64
C PRO A 32 11.23 16.13 5.02
N LYS A 33 12.05 16.59 4.08
CA LYS A 33 13.09 17.61 4.34
C LYS A 33 12.57 18.92 4.92
N ASP A 34 11.33 19.29 4.60
CA ASP A 34 10.68 20.52 5.00
C ASP A 34 9.15 20.40 4.95
N ASN A 35 8.45 21.40 5.51
CA ASN A 35 6.98 21.42 5.53
C ASN A 35 6.33 21.43 4.15
N LYS A 36 7.01 21.97 3.12
CA LYS A 36 6.47 22.04 1.76
C LYS A 36 6.51 20.66 1.11
N THR A 37 7.62 19.95 1.29
CA THR A 37 7.85 18.58 0.83
C THR A 37 6.94 17.60 1.56
N ALA A 38 6.79 17.76 2.88
CA ALA A 38 5.86 16.98 3.70
C ALA A 38 4.41 17.08 3.17
N ARG A 39 3.95 18.28 2.79
CA ARG A 39 2.62 18.46 2.20
C ARG A 39 2.45 17.70 0.89
N CYS A 40 3.48 17.67 0.05
CA CYS A 40 3.48 16.91 -1.19
C CYS A 40 3.43 15.40 -0.95
N GLU A 41 4.27 14.89 -0.04
CA GLU A 41 4.33 13.46 0.30
C GLU A 41 3.05 12.98 0.97
N PHE A 42 2.51 13.74 1.93
CA PHE A 42 1.23 13.37 2.58
C PHE A 42 0.07 13.38 1.59
N LYS A 43 0.10 14.29 0.60
CA LYS A 43 -0.89 14.26 -0.49
C LYS A 43 -0.71 12.99 -1.32
N ALA A 44 0.51 12.63 -1.71
CA ALA A 44 0.81 11.44 -2.50
C ALA A 44 0.38 10.16 -1.76
N ALA A 45 0.74 10.03 -0.48
CA ALA A 45 0.31 8.94 0.40
C ALA A 45 -1.22 8.83 0.47
N GLY A 46 -1.91 9.98 0.58
CA GLY A 46 -3.37 10.03 0.51
C GLY A 46 -3.96 9.61 -0.84
N GLN A 47 -3.23 9.79 -1.95
CA GLN A 47 -3.66 9.27 -3.27
C GLN A 47 -3.43 7.76 -3.39
N VAL A 48 -2.35 7.21 -2.82
CA VAL A 48 -2.14 5.75 -2.74
C VAL A 48 -3.31 5.07 -2.04
N GLY A 49 -3.70 5.59 -0.87
CA GLY A 49 -4.86 5.07 -0.12
C GLY A 49 -6.20 5.12 -0.87
N LYS A 50 -6.38 6.14 -1.74
CA LYS A 50 -7.53 6.25 -2.64
C LYS A 50 -7.46 5.27 -3.80
N ALA A 51 -6.28 5.07 -4.38
CA ALA A 51 -6.06 4.14 -5.48
C ALA A 51 -6.33 2.70 -5.04
N ILE A 52 -5.75 2.25 -3.93
CA ILE A 52 -6.02 0.93 -3.33
C ILE A 52 -7.52 0.72 -3.12
N LYS A 53 -8.21 1.72 -2.54
CA LYS A 53 -9.67 1.67 -2.40
C LYS A 53 -10.38 1.60 -3.75
N GLY A 54 -9.89 2.28 -4.77
CA GLY A 54 -10.42 2.30 -6.12
C GLY A 54 -10.37 0.91 -6.76
N PHE A 55 -9.15 0.36 -6.90
CA PHE A 55 -8.89 -0.98 -7.44
C PHE A 55 -9.70 -2.02 -6.69
N THR A 56 -9.58 -2.11 -5.35
CA THR A 56 -10.40 -3.06 -4.57
C THR A 56 -11.91 -2.91 -4.80
N ASN A 57 -12.43 -1.70 -5.10
CA ASN A 57 -13.84 -1.55 -5.45
C ASN A 57 -14.20 -2.05 -6.85
N CYS A 58 -13.27 -2.06 -7.81
CA CYS A 58 -13.43 -2.71 -9.11
C CYS A 58 -13.56 -4.23 -8.92
N HIS A 59 -12.65 -4.87 -8.17
CA HIS A 59 -12.72 -6.32 -7.89
C HIS A 59 -13.98 -6.67 -7.08
N ILE A 60 -14.38 -5.84 -6.10
CA ILE A 60 -15.67 -6.01 -5.40
C ILE A 60 -16.85 -5.96 -6.39
N LYS A 61 -16.83 -5.07 -7.37
CA LYS A 61 -17.92 -5.00 -8.35
C LYS A 61 -17.90 -6.23 -9.24
N LEU A 62 -16.75 -6.69 -9.71
CA LEU A 62 -16.65 -7.90 -10.52
C LEU A 62 -17.11 -9.14 -9.73
N ALA A 63 -16.59 -9.34 -8.51
CA ALA A 63 -16.94 -10.46 -7.63
C ALA A 63 -18.43 -10.51 -7.25
N LEU A 64 -19.11 -9.36 -7.25
CA LEU A 64 -20.55 -9.25 -7.00
C LEU A 64 -21.40 -9.24 -8.28
N GLY A 65 -20.81 -9.48 -9.46
CA GLY A 65 -21.50 -9.50 -10.75
C GLY A 65 -22.06 -8.13 -11.17
N LYS A 66 -21.45 -7.04 -10.70
CA LYS A 66 -21.81 -5.65 -11.06
C LYS A 66 -20.99 -5.10 -12.22
N LEU A 67 -19.89 -5.77 -12.56
CA LEU A 67 -19.19 -5.61 -13.84
C LEU A 67 -19.48 -6.85 -14.68
N ALA A 68 -19.48 -6.69 -15.99
CA ALA A 68 -19.90 -7.74 -16.92
C ALA A 68 -18.84 -8.86 -17.01
N ASP A 69 -17.58 -8.47 -17.04
CA ASP A 69 -16.42 -9.31 -17.31
C ASP A 69 -15.13 -8.61 -16.86
N ASP A 70 -14.02 -9.32 -17.03
CA ASP A 70 -12.62 -8.90 -16.87
C ASP A 70 -12.34 -7.57 -17.59
N THR A 71 -12.74 -7.45 -18.86
CA THR A 71 -12.56 -6.20 -19.62
C THR A 71 -13.29 -5.00 -18.97
N ALA A 72 -14.48 -5.21 -18.39
CA ALA A 72 -15.18 -4.16 -17.68
C ALA A 72 -14.50 -3.78 -16.35
N GLU A 73 -13.80 -4.71 -15.71
CA GLU A 73 -12.90 -4.43 -14.60
C GLU A 73 -11.67 -3.65 -15.05
N ASP A 74 -10.89 -4.11 -16.02
CA ASP A 74 -9.69 -3.41 -16.50
C ASP A 74 -9.98 -1.93 -16.81
N ASN A 75 -11.15 -1.66 -17.40
CA ASN A 75 -11.58 -0.29 -17.68
C ASN A 75 -11.90 0.53 -16.41
N CYS A 76 -12.46 -0.12 -15.38
CA CYS A 76 -12.66 0.48 -14.06
C CYS A 76 -11.31 0.83 -13.42
N GLU A 77 -10.34 -0.08 -13.49
CA GLU A 77 -9.03 0.02 -12.86
C GLU A 77 -8.13 1.01 -13.56
N LYS A 78 -8.12 0.99 -14.89
CA LYS A 78 -7.53 2.05 -15.70
C LYS A 78 -8.01 3.43 -15.30
N GLY A 79 -9.32 3.59 -15.04
CA GLY A 79 -9.87 4.86 -14.56
C GLY A 79 -9.31 5.29 -13.19
N VAL A 80 -9.02 4.32 -12.31
CA VAL A 80 -8.36 4.54 -11.01
C VAL A 80 -6.89 4.90 -11.19
N ALA A 81 -6.16 4.17 -12.04
CA ALA A 81 -4.76 4.40 -12.36
C ALA A 81 -4.54 5.80 -12.97
N ASP A 82 -5.34 6.17 -13.97
CA ASP A 82 -5.32 7.49 -14.61
C ASP A 82 -5.61 8.61 -13.58
N ALA A 83 -6.59 8.39 -12.69
CA ALA A 83 -6.90 9.34 -11.63
C ALA A 83 -5.75 9.48 -10.63
N TYR A 84 -5.08 8.38 -10.25
CA TYR A 84 -3.92 8.43 -9.39
C TYR A 84 -2.76 9.18 -10.06
N ASN A 85 -2.39 8.82 -11.29
CA ASN A 85 -1.31 9.44 -12.06
C ASN A 85 -1.51 10.95 -12.21
N LYS A 86 -2.75 11.39 -12.44
CA LYS A 86 -3.11 12.81 -12.51
C LYS A 86 -2.98 13.55 -11.18
N ASN A 87 -3.28 12.89 -10.06
CA ASN A 87 -3.46 13.56 -8.75
C ASN A 87 -2.30 13.38 -7.78
N VAL A 88 -1.43 12.38 -8.00
CA VAL A 88 -0.28 12.08 -7.14
C VAL A 88 0.73 13.21 -7.14
N ARG A 89 0.96 13.84 -8.31
CA ARG A 89 1.83 15.00 -8.44
C ARG A 89 1.07 16.30 -8.11
N GLY A 90 1.74 17.21 -7.40
CA GLY A 90 1.29 18.58 -7.17
C GLY A 90 2.23 19.58 -7.82
N ALA A 91 1.70 20.74 -8.24
CA ALA A 91 2.55 21.82 -8.75
C ALA A 91 3.60 22.22 -7.70
N GLY A 92 4.88 22.21 -8.09
CA GLY A 92 5.99 22.55 -7.20
C GLY A 92 6.38 21.46 -6.19
N CYS A 93 5.88 20.22 -6.35
CA CYS A 93 6.36 19.06 -5.61
C CYS A 93 7.64 18.48 -6.23
N PRO A 94 8.54 17.87 -5.44
CA PRO A 94 9.76 17.25 -5.96
C PRO A 94 9.49 16.12 -6.97
N ASP A 95 10.43 15.90 -7.90
CA ASP A 95 10.28 14.93 -9.00
C ASP A 95 10.21 13.46 -8.55
N CYS A 96 10.73 13.16 -7.36
CA CYS A 96 10.61 11.86 -6.71
C CYS A 96 9.16 11.50 -6.33
N ILE A 97 8.23 12.47 -6.28
CA ILE A 97 6.80 12.21 -6.09
C ILE A 97 6.20 11.63 -7.38
N GLY A 98 5.58 10.46 -7.26
CA GLY A 98 4.96 9.77 -8.40
C GLY A 98 5.97 9.02 -9.25
N SER A 99 7.01 8.44 -8.63
CA SER A 99 7.84 7.36 -9.18
C SER A 99 7.03 6.07 -9.32
N THR A 100 6.14 5.82 -8.36
CA THR A 100 5.11 4.77 -8.43
C THR A 100 3.96 5.25 -9.30
N THR A 101 3.64 4.52 -10.36
CA THR A 101 2.51 4.81 -11.25
C THR A 101 1.23 4.13 -10.77
N GLY A 102 0.09 4.54 -11.31
CA GLY A 102 -1.22 3.92 -11.02
C GLY A 102 -1.24 2.44 -11.42
N GLU A 103 -0.66 2.13 -12.56
CA GLU A 103 -0.51 0.77 -13.11
C GLU A 103 0.38 -0.11 -12.23
N THR A 104 1.39 0.48 -11.57
CA THR A 104 2.20 -0.25 -10.59
C THR A 104 1.39 -0.58 -9.34
N LEU A 105 0.49 0.33 -8.91
CA LEU A 105 -0.38 0.09 -7.75
C LEU A 105 -1.47 -0.93 -8.05
N GLU A 106 -2.05 -0.89 -9.25
CA GLU A 106 -2.99 -1.88 -9.80
C GLU A 106 -2.38 -3.27 -9.69
N PHE A 107 -1.24 -3.49 -10.36
CA PHE A 107 -0.50 -4.75 -10.31
C PHE A 107 -0.25 -5.29 -8.88
N ILE A 108 0.08 -4.40 -7.94
CA ILE A 108 0.28 -4.79 -6.54
C ILE A 108 -1.04 -5.21 -5.90
N VAL A 109 -2.16 -4.54 -6.17
CA VAL A 109 -3.48 -4.93 -5.64
C VAL A 109 -3.93 -6.26 -6.25
N ASP A 110 -3.74 -6.46 -7.55
CA ASP A 110 -4.18 -7.66 -8.29
C ASP A 110 -3.42 -8.90 -7.84
N SER A 111 -2.09 -8.76 -7.66
CA SER A 111 -1.25 -9.84 -7.11
C SER A 111 -1.67 -10.32 -5.71
N GLN A 112 -2.53 -9.57 -5.02
CA GLN A 112 -3.01 -9.89 -3.68
C GLN A 112 -4.49 -10.29 -3.67
N ALA A 113 -5.21 -10.14 -4.78
CA ALA A 113 -6.65 -10.37 -4.89
C ALA A 113 -7.02 -11.80 -4.49
N GLY A 114 -6.21 -12.79 -4.88
CA GLY A 114 -6.43 -14.20 -4.56
C GLY A 114 -6.36 -14.56 -3.07
N LYS A 115 -5.76 -13.72 -2.22
CA LYS A 115 -5.80 -13.92 -0.76
C LYS A 115 -7.17 -13.60 -0.16
N VAL A 116 -7.97 -12.77 -0.83
CA VAL A 116 -9.29 -12.33 -0.36
C VAL A 116 -10.40 -13.08 -1.09
N TYR A 117 -10.35 -13.13 -2.42
CA TYR A 117 -11.30 -13.85 -3.27
C TYR A 117 -10.76 -15.25 -3.55
N CYS A 118 -10.67 -16.06 -2.50
CA CYS A 118 -10.03 -17.37 -2.53
C CYS A 118 -11.03 -18.52 -2.75
N ALA A 119 -12.33 -18.28 -2.56
CA ALA A 119 -13.35 -19.30 -2.72
C ALA A 119 -13.82 -19.44 -4.17
N GLY A 120 -14.33 -20.62 -4.51
CA GLY A 120 -14.87 -20.91 -5.83
C GLY A 120 -13.85 -21.57 -6.76
N THR A 121 -14.18 -21.66 -8.04
CA THR A 121 -13.36 -22.36 -9.05
C THR A 121 -13.11 -21.55 -10.30
N THR A 122 -14.00 -20.61 -10.63
CA THR A 122 -13.86 -19.73 -11.78
C THR A 122 -12.91 -18.58 -11.44
N PRO A 123 -11.89 -18.28 -12.26
CA PRO A 123 -11.05 -17.09 -12.07
C PRO A 123 -11.88 -15.80 -12.01
N LEU A 124 -11.50 -14.86 -11.15
CA LEU A 124 -12.18 -13.56 -11.04
C LEU A 124 -11.83 -12.69 -12.25
N GLY A 125 -10.53 -12.56 -12.53
CA GLY A 125 -9.96 -11.98 -13.73
C GLY A 125 -8.75 -12.79 -14.23
N ALA A 126 -8.13 -12.35 -15.32
CA ALA A 126 -6.96 -13.02 -15.89
C ALA A 126 -5.63 -12.64 -15.21
N ASP A 127 -5.58 -11.44 -14.62
CA ASP A 127 -4.42 -10.82 -13.96
C ASP A 127 -4.58 -10.68 -12.43
N ASP A 128 -5.79 -10.87 -11.92
CA ASP A 128 -6.12 -11.04 -10.51
C ASP A 128 -5.53 -12.32 -9.87
N ASP A 129 -4.21 -12.37 -9.65
CA ASP A 129 -3.44 -13.56 -9.25
C ASP A 129 -4.16 -14.51 -8.26
N GLY A 130 -4.62 -15.65 -8.80
CA GLY A 130 -5.27 -16.71 -8.04
C GLY A 130 -6.68 -16.38 -7.51
N ALA A 131 -7.21 -15.19 -7.76
CA ALA A 131 -8.55 -14.78 -7.36
C ALA A 131 -9.62 -15.54 -8.13
N ARG A 132 -10.73 -15.77 -7.44
CA ARG A 132 -11.84 -16.57 -7.93
C ARG A 132 -13.17 -15.90 -7.66
N VAL A 133 -14.12 -16.11 -8.57
CA VAL A 133 -15.50 -15.70 -8.38
C VAL A 133 -16.08 -16.47 -7.18
N PRO A 134 -16.61 -15.76 -6.16
CA PRO A 134 -17.20 -16.40 -5.01
C PRO A 134 -18.31 -17.38 -5.43
N PRO A 135 -18.38 -18.59 -4.85
CA PRO A 135 -19.31 -19.64 -5.29
C PRO A 135 -20.77 -19.30 -4.99
N ASP A 136 -21.02 -18.39 -4.06
CA ASP A 136 -22.34 -17.94 -3.66
C ASP A 136 -22.31 -16.52 -3.07
N LYS A 137 -23.50 -15.93 -2.91
CA LYS A 137 -23.68 -14.57 -2.44
C LYS A 137 -23.27 -14.36 -0.97
N ALA A 138 -23.40 -15.36 -0.12
CA ALA A 138 -23.00 -15.25 1.28
C ALA A 138 -21.47 -15.23 1.39
N THR A 139 -20.79 -16.11 0.66
CA THR A 139 -19.33 -16.12 0.53
C THR A 139 -18.82 -14.80 -0.05
N GLY A 140 -19.38 -14.34 -1.17
CA GLY A 140 -18.96 -13.07 -1.78
C GLY A 140 -19.19 -11.84 -0.88
N ARG A 141 -20.22 -11.84 -0.02
CA ARG A 141 -20.41 -10.79 1.00
C ARG A 141 -19.35 -10.83 2.09
N CYS A 142 -18.95 -12.03 2.52
CA CYS A 142 -17.91 -12.23 3.52
C CYS A 142 -16.55 -11.76 2.98
N GLU A 143 -16.15 -12.23 1.80
CA GLU A 143 -14.89 -11.85 1.14
C GLU A 143 -14.86 -10.33 0.84
N THR A 144 -15.96 -9.75 0.32
CA THR A 144 -16.08 -8.29 0.15
C THR A 144 -15.91 -7.52 1.47
N ALA A 145 -16.43 -8.06 2.58
CA ALA A 145 -16.26 -7.42 3.89
C ALA A 145 -14.79 -7.44 4.34
N VAL A 146 -14.07 -8.54 4.06
CA VAL A 146 -12.62 -8.63 4.29
C VAL A 146 -11.84 -7.70 3.36
N ALA A 147 -12.16 -7.64 2.06
CA ALA A 147 -11.54 -6.71 1.11
C ALA A 147 -11.59 -5.25 1.61
N ARG A 148 -12.76 -4.83 2.11
CA ARG A 148 -12.94 -3.50 2.72
C ARG A 148 -12.13 -3.31 4.01
N LYS A 149 -11.84 -4.38 4.75
CA LYS A 149 -10.99 -4.37 5.93
C LYS A 149 -9.51 -4.30 5.57
N VAL A 150 -9.09 -4.91 4.47
CA VAL A 150 -7.74 -4.73 3.90
C VAL A 150 -7.52 -3.26 3.53
N VAL A 151 -8.45 -2.65 2.78
CA VAL A 151 -8.38 -1.20 2.45
C VAL A 151 -8.25 -0.34 3.72
N LYS A 152 -8.96 -0.69 4.80
CA LYS A 152 -8.86 0.03 6.08
C LYS A 152 -7.51 -0.19 6.76
N LEU A 153 -6.96 -1.40 6.72
CA LEU A 153 -5.64 -1.72 7.25
C LEU A 153 -4.55 -0.94 6.50
N SER A 154 -4.51 -1.01 5.17
CA SER A 154 -3.53 -0.27 4.36
C SER A 154 -3.62 1.24 4.59
N ASN A 155 -4.83 1.80 4.65
CA ASN A 155 -5.01 3.22 4.97
C ASN A 155 -4.60 3.55 6.41
N ALA A 156 -4.76 2.63 7.37
CA ALA A 156 -4.31 2.85 8.73
C ALA A 156 -2.77 2.94 8.79
N TYR A 157 -2.05 2.05 8.11
CA TYR A 157 -0.58 2.09 8.02
C TYR A 157 -0.11 3.39 7.39
N ILE A 158 -0.67 3.75 6.22
CA ILE A 158 -0.37 5.03 5.57
C ILE A 158 -0.57 6.21 6.54
N ASN A 159 -1.63 6.20 7.34
CA ASN A 159 -1.89 7.26 8.31
C ASN A 159 -0.95 7.21 9.53
N CYS A 160 -0.52 6.03 9.97
CA CYS A 160 0.50 5.87 11.01
C CYS A 160 1.81 6.52 10.54
N HIS A 161 2.26 6.20 9.32
CA HIS A 161 3.45 6.80 8.70
C HIS A 161 3.35 8.32 8.56
N VAL A 162 2.22 8.82 8.08
CA VAL A 162 1.98 10.27 7.99
C VAL A 162 1.99 10.93 9.37
N ALA A 163 1.47 10.26 10.41
CA ALA A 163 1.47 10.78 11.77
C ALA A 163 2.88 10.79 12.38
N ALA A 164 3.66 9.73 12.20
CA ALA A 164 5.06 9.65 12.58
C ALA A 164 5.89 10.74 11.91
N ALA A 165 5.78 10.89 10.59
CA ALA A 165 6.47 11.95 9.85
C ALA A 165 6.08 13.37 10.33
N ARG A 166 4.80 13.62 10.62
CA ARG A 166 4.34 14.90 11.22
C ARG A 166 4.94 15.12 12.62
N SER A 167 4.99 14.09 13.44
CA SER A 167 5.57 14.12 14.77
C SER A 167 7.06 14.44 14.69
N ALA A 168 7.79 13.77 13.79
CA ALA A 168 9.21 13.98 13.54
C ALA A 168 9.52 15.43 13.13
N ILE A 169 8.78 15.99 12.17
CA ILE A 169 8.93 17.39 11.76
C ILE A 169 8.66 18.34 12.93
N LYS A 170 7.54 18.14 13.65
CA LYS A 170 7.12 19.03 14.73
C LYS A 170 8.11 19.02 15.90
N ARG A 171 8.59 17.84 16.26
CA ARG A 171 9.49 17.62 17.39
C ARG A 171 10.97 17.78 17.01
N LYS A 172 11.26 17.97 15.72
CA LYS A 172 12.62 18.01 15.16
C LYS A 172 13.40 16.77 15.60
N ILE A 173 12.79 15.59 15.46
CA ILE A 173 13.44 14.32 15.79
C ILE A 173 14.62 14.14 14.83
N THR A 174 15.81 13.96 15.39
CA THR A 174 17.07 13.76 14.66
C THR A 174 17.74 12.42 14.98
N ALA A 175 17.08 11.55 15.74
CA ALA A 175 17.56 10.26 16.17
C ALA A 175 16.43 9.24 16.06
N ASP A 176 16.78 7.96 16.02
CA ASP A 176 15.83 6.86 15.93
C ASP A 176 14.75 6.94 17.02
N GLU A 177 13.49 7.05 16.61
CA GLU A 177 12.34 6.96 17.48
C GLU A 177 11.24 6.18 16.76
N ASP A 178 10.96 4.97 17.25
CA ASP A 178 9.80 4.18 16.88
C ASP A 178 8.51 4.92 17.33
N THR A 179 7.86 5.61 16.39
CA THR A 179 6.70 6.46 16.67
C THR A 179 5.39 5.95 16.06
N ASP A 180 5.46 4.87 15.29
CA ASP A 180 4.37 4.28 14.51
C ASP A 180 4.09 2.81 14.82
N THR A 181 5.03 2.02 15.38
CA THR A 181 4.80 0.58 15.66
C THR A 181 3.57 0.34 16.53
N ALA A 182 3.31 1.19 17.53
CA ALA A 182 2.12 1.08 18.36
C ALA A 182 0.82 1.32 17.56
N CYS A 183 0.86 2.26 16.61
CA CYS A 183 -0.25 2.57 15.71
C CYS A 183 -0.51 1.41 14.72
N GLU A 184 0.56 0.88 14.11
CA GLU A 184 0.48 -0.24 13.18
C GLU A 184 0.01 -1.52 13.87
N THR A 185 0.54 -1.81 15.06
CA THR A 185 0.12 -2.96 15.89
C THR A 185 -1.36 -2.89 16.22
N ALA A 186 -1.88 -1.71 16.57
CA ALA A 186 -3.30 -1.51 16.81
C ALA A 186 -4.14 -1.72 15.54
N ALA A 187 -3.68 -1.23 14.38
CA ALA A 187 -4.33 -1.44 13.10
C ALA A 187 -4.37 -2.93 12.71
N ARG A 188 -3.24 -3.63 12.82
CA ARG A 188 -3.09 -5.08 12.58
C ARG A 188 -4.01 -5.89 13.48
N SER A 189 -4.07 -5.55 14.77
CA SER A 189 -4.94 -6.21 15.75
C SER A 189 -6.42 -6.03 15.39
N SER A 190 -6.82 -4.81 15.00
CA SER A 190 -8.18 -4.50 14.55
C SER A 190 -8.57 -5.27 13.29
N PHE A 191 -7.64 -5.43 12.34
CA PHE A 191 -7.86 -6.25 11.14
C PHE A 191 -8.00 -7.74 11.47
N ARG A 192 -7.12 -8.29 12.31
CA ARG A 192 -7.16 -9.72 12.73
C ARG A 192 -8.42 -10.09 13.52
N ALA A 193 -9.10 -9.10 14.11
CA ALA A 193 -10.42 -9.30 14.74
C ALA A 193 -11.59 -9.34 13.74
N THR A 194 -11.33 -9.28 12.43
CA THR A 194 -12.37 -9.35 11.40
C THR A 194 -13.06 -10.72 11.42
N LYS A 195 -14.39 -10.71 11.34
CA LYS A 195 -15.18 -11.95 11.25
C LYS A 195 -15.07 -12.53 9.84
N THR A 196 -14.69 -13.79 9.73
CA THR A 196 -14.62 -14.57 8.48
C THR A 196 -15.70 -15.66 8.42
N SER A 197 -16.75 -15.54 9.25
CA SER A 197 -17.91 -16.43 9.22
C SER A 197 -18.60 -16.33 7.85
N GLY A 198 -18.42 -17.34 7.00
CA GLY A 198 -18.90 -17.37 5.62
C GLY A 198 -17.80 -17.36 4.56
N CYS A 199 -16.52 -17.28 4.92
CA CYS A 199 -15.39 -17.33 4.00
C CYS A 199 -14.20 -18.01 4.66
N SER A 200 -14.21 -19.35 4.69
CA SER A 200 -13.22 -20.17 5.41
C SER A 200 -11.84 -20.25 4.75
N CYS A 201 -11.72 -19.83 3.49
CA CYS A 201 -10.44 -19.84 2.78
C CYS A 201 -9.52 -18.66 3.17
N ILE A 202 -10.07 -17.65 3.86
CA ILE A 202 -9.33 -16.43 4.20
C ILE A 202 -8.38 -16.66 5.37
N ASP A 203 -7.11 -16.35 5.16
CA ASP A 203 -6.08 -16.25 6.20
C ASP A 203 -5.80 -14.78 6.54
N LEU A 204 -6.34 -14.31 7.67
CA LEU A 204 -6.13 -12.94 8.13
C LEU A 204 -4.69 -12.67 8.56
N ALA A 205 -3.92 -13.68 8.97
CA ALA A 205 -2.54 -13.50 9.37
C ALA A 205 -1.63 -13.30 8.15
N ASP A 206 -1.84 -14.08 7.09
CA ASP A 206 -1.12 -13.93 5.81
C ASP A 206 -1.44 -12.60 5.11
N ILE A 207 -2.72 -12.19 5.08
CA ILE A 207 -3.12 -10.89 4.52
C ILE A 207 -2.47 -9.75 5.32
N ALA A 208 -2.51 -9.81 6.65
CA ALA A 208 -1.87 -8.80 7.49
C ALA A 208 -0.36 -8.71 7.21
N THR A 209 0.31 -9.85 7.09
CA THR A 209 1.75 -9.92 6.78
C THR A 209 2.05 -9.33 5.41
N SER A 210 1.18 -9.56 4.41
CA SER A 210 1.34 -8.95 3.09
C SER A 210 1.22 -7.42 3.15
N VAL A 211 0.28 -6.89 3.94
CA VAL A 211 0.16 -5.45 4.17
C VAL A 211 1.37 -4.90 4.93
N ASP A 212 1.91 -5.65 5.90
CA ASP A 212 3.16 -5.31 6.59
C ASP A 212 4.34 -5.23 5.63
N LEU A 213 4.47 -6.16 4.68
CA LEU A 213 5.55 -6.14 3.70
C LEU A 213 5.42 -4.98 2.71
N GLN A 214 4.20 -4.58 2.37
CA GLN A 214 3.96 -3.48 1.43
C GLN A 214 4.06 -2.09 2.07
N PHE A 215 3.65 -1.94 3.32
CA PHE A 215 3.53 -0.64 3.98
C PHE A 215 4.32 -0.51 5.27
N GLY A 216 4.82 -1.59 5.86
CA GLY A 216 5.63 -1.59 7.07
C GLY A 216 7.14 -1.70 6.79
N GLU A 217 7.85 -2.31 7.73
CA GLU A 217 9.31 -2.28 7.92
C GLU A 217 10.18 -2.71 6.71
N ILE A 218 9.70 -3.59 5.81
CA ILE A 218 10.62 -4.33 4.90
C ILE A 218 10.57 -3.94 3.41
N GLY A 219 9.64 -3.12 2.88
CA GLY A 219 9.65 -3.00 1.40
C GLY A 219 8.72 -2.10 0.57
N GLY A 220 8.14 -1.01 1.08
CA GLY A 220 7.33 -0.18 0.17
C GLY A 220 7.16 1.30 0.48
N VAL A 221 7.62 1.78 1.64
CA VAL A 221 7.51 3.18 2.02
C VAL A 221 8.46 4.11 1.24
N GLU A 222 9.58 3.60 0.74
CA GLU A 222 10.45 4.31 -0.21
C GLU A 222 9.73 4.70 -1.52
N ARG A 223 8.62 4.03 -1.84
CA ARG A 223 7.78 4.32 -3.01
C ARG A 223 6.73 5.41 -2.76
N ILE A 224 6.48 5.76 -1.49
CA ILE A 224 5.46 6.74 -1.07
C ILE A 224 6.11 8.08 -0.69
N PHE A 225 7.27 8.03 -0.03
CA PHE A 225 8.02 9.20 0.41
C PHE A 225 9.26 9.41 -0.45
N CYS A 226 9.59 10.67 -0.74
CA CYS A 226 10.82 10.97 -1.46
C CYS A 226 12.02 10.72 -0.56
N ALA A 227 12.92 9.81 -0.92
CA ALA A 227 14.18 9.63 -0.20
C ALA A 227 14.90 10.98 0.00
N SER A 228 15.16 11.36 1.26
CA SER A 228 16.06 12.47 1.59
C SER A 228 17.49 11.91 1.54
N PRO A 229 18.34 12.30 0.58
CA PRO A 229 19.63 11.63 0.34
C PRO A 229 20.71 11.88 1.40
N SER A 230 20.37 12.42 2.56
CA SER A 230 21.23 12.58 3.72
C SER A 230 20.36 13.17 4.83
N GLY A 231 20.67 12.88 6.11
CA GLY A 231 20.01 13.49 7.28
C GLY A 231 20.21 15.01 7.39
N ALA A 232 19.82 15.77 6.36
CA ALA A 232 19.93 17.21 6.23
C ALA A 232 18.86 17.91 7.08
N PHE A 233 18.84 17.61 8.38
CA PHE A 233 18.52 18.59 9.40
C PHE A 233 19.78 19.35 9.86
N VAL A 234 20.96 19.03 9.30
CA VAL A 234 22.18 19.79 9.53
C VAL A 234 22.22 21.05 8.63
N GLY A 235 21.63 22.14 9.13
CA GLY A 235 22.13 23.50 8.82
C GLY A 235 21.33 24.36 7.83
N GLY A 236 20.00 24.40 7.88
CA GLY A 236 19.22 25.40 7.15
C GLY A 236 18.19 26.06 8.06
N ALA A 237 18.28 27.39 8.22
CA ALA A 237 17.32 28.18 8.97
C ALA A 237 15.89 27.96 8.45
N PHE A 238 14.95 27.85 9.37
CA PHE A 238 13.52 27.81 9.08
C PHE A 238 13.07 29.26 8.83
N ASP A 239 12.99 29.65 7.56
CA ASP A 239 12.18 30.80 7.12
C ASP A 239 10.78 30.33 6.67
#